data_AF-A0A954LHC2-F1
#
_entry.id   AF-A0A954LHC2-F1
#
_cell.length_a   1.000
_cell.length_b   1.000
_cell.length_c   1.000
_cell.angle_alpha   90.00
_cell.angle_beta   90.00
_cell.angle_gamma   90.00
#
_symmetry.space_group_name_H-M   'P 1'
#
loop_
_entity.id
_entity.type
_entity.pdbx_description
1 polymer ?
#
loop_
_entity_poly.entity_id
_entity_poly.type
_entity_poly.pdbx_seq_one_letter_code
_entity_poly.pdbx_strand_id
1 'polypeptide(L)'
;ASQAAAEAEHDASEVGHDLHGYWCVEHGIPEDICAQCNAKVAAEYQQKGDWCEEHSRPDSQCFVCHPELAQKFAAQYEAKFGERPPAPMSE
;
A
#
# COMPACT_ATOMS: atom_id res chain seq x y z
N ALA A 1 7.25 13.80 42.04
CA ALA A 1 6.89 14.42 40.75
C ALA A 1 7.98 14.04 39.75
N SER A 2 7.73 13.47 38.59
CA SER A 2 6.52 13.10 37.87
C SER A 2 6.96 12.29 36.65
N GLN A 3 6.32 11.14 36.42
CA GLN A 3 5.99 10.54 35.11
C GLN A 3 7.15 10.10 34.18
N ALA A 4 6.98 9.24 33.17
CA ALA A 4 6.13 8.08 32.89
C ALA A 4 6.54 7.59 31.48
N ALA A 5 6.47 6.27 31.27
CA ALA A 5 6.10 5.54 30.05
C ALA A 5 6.57 5.99 28.64
N ALA A 6 7.10 4.98 27.94
CA ALA A 6 6.87 4.63 26.54
C ALA A 6 7.38 5.59 25.47
N GLU A 7 8.52 5.23 24.86
CA GLU A 7 8.80 5.57 23.47
C GLU A 7 9.25 4.26 22.82
N ALA A 8 8.37 3.70 21.99
CA ALA A 8 8.67 2.53 21.19
C ALA A 8 9.75 2.92 20.18
N GLU A 9 10.98 2.56 20.51
CA GLU A 9 12.10 2.54 19.59
C GLU A 9 11.76 1.55 18.47
N HIS A 10 11.63 2.05 17.25
CA HIS A 10 12.12 1.39 16.04
C HIS A 10 12.54 2.50 15.08
N ASP A 11 13.73 3.00 15.41
CA ASP A 11 14.85 3.22 14.51
C ASP A 11 14.51 3.24 13.01
N ALA A 12 14.44 4.46 12.50
CA ALA A 12 14.71 4.75 11.11
C ALA A 12 16.23 4.64 10.89
N SER A 13 16.70 3.47 10.45
CA SER A 13 18.00 3.38 9.82
C SER A 13 18.07 2.19 8.86
N GLU A 14 18.46 2.47 7.63
CA GLU A 14 18.98 1.53 6.62
C GLU A 14 17.95 0.68 5.86
N VAL A 15 17.27 1.25 4.85
CA VAL A 15 16.71 0.45 3.74
C VAL A 15 17.29 0.90 2.41
N GLY A 16 18.59 0.65 2.25
CA GLY A 16 19.15 0.52 0.92
C GLY A 16 18.61 -0.76 0.26
N HIS A 17 17.83 -0.59 -0.81
CA HIS A 17 17.63 -1.56 -1.90
C HIS A 17 16.73 -2.79 -1.70
N ASP A 18 15.70 -2.76 -0.84
CA ASP A 18 14.70 -3.84 -0.76
C ASP A 18 13.25 -3.34 -0.76
N LEU A 19 12.89 -2.48 -1.72
CA LEU A 19 11.47 -2.11 -1.95
C LEU A 19 10.64 -3.31 -2.44
N HIS A 20 11.30 -4.35 -2.97
CA HIS A 20 10.68 -5.51 -3.62
C HIS A 20 9.79 -6.38 -2.72
N GLY A 21 9.80 -6.21 -1.39
CA GLY A 21 8.98 -7.04 -0.50
C GLY A 21 7.75 -6.35 0.11
N TYR A 22 7.71 -5.02 0.13
CA TYR A 22 6.64 -4.27 0.80
C TYR A 22 5.79 -3.46 -0.17
N TRP A 23 6.34 -3.01 -1.30
CA TRP A 23 5.65 -2.13 -2.23
C TRP A 23 5.56 -2.74 -3.63
N CYS A 24 4.34 -2.86 -4.14
CA CYS A 24 4.09 -3.40 -5.46
C CYS A 24 4.31 -2.26 -6.46
N VAL A 25 5.50 -2.21 -7.05
CA VAL A 25 5.89 -1.16 -8.00
C VAL A 25 5.00 -1.19 -9.24
N GLU A 26 4.48 -2.34 -9.67
CA GLU A 26 3.61 -2.42 -10.84
C GLU A 26 2.22 -1.79 -10.58
N HIS A 27 1.69 -1.97 -9.37
CA HIS A 27 0.31 -1.60 -9.05
C HIS A 27 0.18 -0.41 -8.10
N GLY A 28 1.29 0.14 -7.60
CA GLY A 28 1.31 1.36 -6.79
C GLY A 28 0.61 1.23 -5.43
N ILE A 29 0.66 0.03 -4.83
CA ILE A 29 0.06 -0.30 -3.53
C ILE A 29 1.00 -1.19 -2.72
N PRO A 30 0.82 -1.32 -1.39
CA PRO A 30 1.59 -2.28 -0.61
C PRO A 30 1.39 -3.71 -1.12
N GLU A 31 2.48 -4.47 -1.24
CA GLU A 31 2.52 -5.87 -1.70
C GLU A 31 1.54 -6.75 -0.92
N ASP A 32 1.49 -6.57 0.40
CA ASP A 32 0.64 -7.34 1.32
C ASP A 32 -0.86 -7.25 0.98
N ILE A 33 -1.29 -6.09 0.45
CA ILE A 33 -2.68 -5.87 0.06
C ILE A 33 -2.90 -5.98 -1.44
N CYS A 34 -1.86 -6.26 -2.24
CA CYS A 34 -2.00 -6.27 -3.69
C CYS A 34 -2.82 -7.46 -4.19
N ALA A 35 -4.11 -7.24 -4.46
CA ALA A 35 -5.00 -8.27 -4.95
C ALA A 35 -4.70 -8.68 -6.40
N GLN A 36 -4.01 -7.82 -7.16
CA GLN A 36 -3.56 -8.13 -8.52
C GLN A 36 -2.40 -9.14 -8.51
N CYS A 37 -1.53 -9.10 -7.50
CA CYS A 37 -0.43 -10.06 -7.33
C CYS A 37 -0.82 -11.26 -6.46
N ASN A 38 -1.80 -11.13 -5.57
CA ASN A 38 -2.20 -12.18 -4.63
C ASN A 38 -3.70 -12.53 -4.72
N ALA A 39 -3.99 -13.69 -5.31
CA ALA A 39 -5.36 -14.19 -5.47
C ALA A 39 -6.10 -14.45 -4.14
N LYS A 40 -5.38 -14.76 -3.05
CA LYS A 40 -6.01 -14.94 -1.73
C LYS A 40 -6.53 -13.59 -1.22
N VAL A 41 -5.72 -12.55 -1.34
CA VAL A 41 -6.08 -11.18 -1.00
C VAL A 41 -7.28 -10.73 -1.84
N ALA A 42 -7.27 -10.99 -3.15
CA ALA A 42 -8.42 -10.73 -4.02
C ALA A 42 -9.70 -11.42 -3.52
N ALA A 43 -9.63 -12.68 -3.11
CA ALA A 43 -10.78 -13.41 -2.57
C ALA A 43 -11.25 -12.86 -1.22
N GLU A 44 -10.35 -12.35 -0.38
CA GLU A 44 -10.70 -11.68 0.88
C GLU A 44 -11.44 -10.37 0.64
N TYR A 45 -10.99 -9.54 -0.32
CA TYR A 45 -11.67 -8.31 -0.71
C TYR A 45 -13.06 -8.58 -1.30
N GLN A 46 -13.21 -9.60 -2.14
CA GLN A 46 -14.51 -10.07 -2.64
C GLN A 46 -15.45 -10.50 -1.52
N GLN A 47 -14.96 -11.28 -0.56
CA GLN A 47 -15.77 -11.72 0.60
C GLN A 47 -16.18 -10.55 1.49
N LYS A 48 -15.36 -9.50 1.56
CA LYS A 48 -15.67 -8.26 2.30
C LYS A 48 -16.63 -7.34 1.55
N GLY A 49 -16.94 -7.63 0.28
CA GLY A 49 -17.77 -6.77 -0.58
C GLY A 49 -17.03 -5.53 -1.11
N ASP A 50 -15.71 -5.47 -0.98
CA ASP A 50 -14.87 -4.40 -1.51
C ASP A 50 -14.31 -4.85 -2.86
N TRP A 51 -15.18 -4.93 -3.86
CA TRP A 51 -14.84 -5.42 -5.19
C TRP A 51 -15.50 -4.59 -6.28
N CYS A 52 -14.68 -4.07 -7.19
CA CYS A 52 -15.13 -3.38 -8.38
C CYS A 52 -15.29 -4.41 -9.51
N GLU A 53 -16.54 -4.74 -9.86
CA GLU A 53 -16.84 -5.72 -10.93
C GLU A 53 -16.38 -5.25 -12.31
N GLU A 54 -16.56 -3.96 -12.61
CA GLU A 54 -16.19 -3.34 -13.90
C GLU A 54 -14.70 -3.49 -14.24
N HIS A 55 -13.85 -3.48 -13.21
CA HIS A 55 -12.39 -3.54 -13.37
C HIS A 55 -11.75 -4.75 -12.72
N SER A 56 -12.56 -5.70 -12.21
CA SER A 56 -12.13 -6.97 -11.62
C SER A 56 -10.98 -6.83 -10.61
N ARG A 57 -11.10 -5.85 -9.70
CA ARG A 57 -10.13 -5.59 -8.63
C ARG A 57 -10.83 -5.05 -7.39
N PRO A 58 -10.18 -5.03 -6.22
CA PRO A 58 -10.78 -4.45 -5.03
C PRO A 58 -11.16 -3.00 -5.27
N ASP A 59 -12.31 -2.59 -4.76
CA ASP A 59 -12.79 -1.21 -4.93
C ASP A 59 -11.80 -0.22 -4.30
N SER A 60 -11.28 -0.59 -3.12
CA SER A 60 -10.20 0.11 -2.41
C SER A 60 -8.83 0.07 -3.12
N GLN A 61 -8.72 -0.58 -4.29
CA GLN A 61 -7.53 -0.59 -5.14
C GLN A 61 -7.86 -0.17 -6.58
N CYS A 62 -9.09 0.24 -6.85
CA CYS A 62 -9.53 0.59 -8.19
C CYS A 62 -9.22 2.06 -8.50
N PHE A 63 -8.02 2.33 -9.01
CA PHE A 63 -7.62 3.70 -9.38
C PHE A 63 -8.38 4.29 -10.57
N VAL A 64 -9.08 3.45 -11.34
CA VAL A 64 -9.93 3.93 -12.43
C VAL A 64 -11.25 4.51 -11.90
N CYS A 65 -11.84 3.88 -10.88
CA CYS A 65 -13.03 4.42 -10.22
C CYS A 65 -12.67 5.49 -9.18
N HIS A 66 -11.55 5.31 -8.48
CA HIS A 66 -11.09 6.14 -7.37
C HIS A 66 -9.63 6.59 -7.57
N PRO A 67 -9.39 7.57 -8.46
CA PRO A 67 -8.03 8.07 -8.73
C PRO A 67 -7.36 8.69 -7.50
N GLU A 68 -8.15 9.14 -6.52
CA GLU A 68 -7.68 9.64 -5.23
C GLU A 68 -6.92 8.59 -4.40
N LEU A 69 -7.21 7.29 -4.59
CA LEU A 69 -6.56 6.22 -3.85
C LEU A 69 -5.08 6.10 -4.24
N ALA A 70 -4.72 6.36 -5.50
CA ALA A 70 -3.33 6.37 -5.93
C ALA A 70 -2.51 7.42 -5.15
N GLN A 71 -3.06 8.62 -4.96
CA GLN A 71 -2.43 9.66 -4.13
C GLN A 71 -2.39 9.26 -2.66
N LYS A 72 -3.46 8.64 -2.14
CA LYS A 72 -3.53 8.16 -0.77
C LYS A 72 -2.45 7.12 -0.47
N PHE A 73 -2.26 6.13 -1.34
CA PHE A 73 -1.22 5.11 -1.17
C PHE A 73 0.18 5.70 -1.35
N ALA A 74 0.35 6.66 -2.27
CA ALA A 74 1.62 7.37 -2.40
C ALA A 74 1.98 8.16 -1.14
N ALA A 75 1.02 8.89 -0.57
CA ALA A 75 1.21 9.60 0.68
C ALA A 75 1.51 8.66 1.86
N GLN A 76 0.93 7.46 1.88
CA GLN A 76 1.26 6.43 2.88
C GLN A 76 2.69 5.93 2.74
N TYR A 77 3.15 5.71 1.51
CA TYR A 77 4.53 5.35 1.24
C TYR A 77 5.48 6.49 1.67
N GLU A 78 5.18 7.73 1.30
CA GLU A 78 5.94 8.92 1.72
C GLU A 78 6.01 9.06 3.23
N ALA A 79 4.90 8.84 3.93
CA ALA A 79 4.86 8.90 5.39
C ALA A 79 5.74 7.81 6.04
N LYS A 80 5.93 6.67 5.38
CA LYS A 80 6.71 5.55 5.89
C LYS A 80 8.19 5.65 5.55
N PHE A 81 8.53 6.07 4.34
CA PHE A 81 9.90 6.06 3.82
C PHE A 81 10.53 7.46 3.72
N GLY A 82 9.74 8.52 3.87
CA GLY A 82 10.20 9.91 3.71
C GLY A 82 10.45 10.32 2.26
N GLU A 83 10.12 9.45 1.29
CA GLU A 83 10.31 9.66 -0.14
C GLU A 83 9.08 9.20 -0.94
N ARG A 84 8.89 9.76 -2.14
CA ARG A 84 7.77 9.37 -3.02
C ARG A 84 7.95 7.94 -3.51
N PRO A 85 6.87 7.13 -3.60
CA PRO A 85 6.97 5.80 -4.16
C PRO A 85 7.48 5.86 -5.60
N PRO A 86 8.15 4.79 -6.06
CA PRO A 86 8.37 4.63 -7.48
C PRO A 86 7.02 4.71 -8.19
N ALA A 87 6.97 5.46 -9.29
CA ALA A 87 5.75 5.59 -10.07
C ALA A 87 5.29 4.18 -10.47
N PRO A 88 3.98 3.85 -10.34
CA PRO A 88 3.49 2.61 -10.89
C PRO A 88 3.85 2.58 -12.36
N MET A 89 4.41 1.45 -12.83
CA MET A 89 4.71 1.28 -14.26
C MET A 89 3.39 1.44 -15.02
N SER A 90 3.12 2.68 -15.44
CA SER A 90 1.94 3.08 -16.18
C SER A 90 2.39 3.08 -17.63
N GLU A 91 2.42 1.88 -18.21
CA GLU A 91 2.51 1.70 -19.66
C GLU A 91 1.16 1.24 -20.21
#